data_AF-A0A8T1RTM6-F1
#
_entry.id   AF-A0A8T1RTM6-F1
#
_cell.length_a   1.000
_cell.length_b   1.000
_cell.length_c   1.000
_cell.angle_alpha   90.00
_cell.angle_beta   90.00
_cell.angle_gamma   90.00
#
_symmetry.space_group_name_H-M   'P 1'
#
loop_
_entity.id
_entity.type
_entity.pdbx_description
1 polymer ?
#
loop_
_entity_poly.entity_id
_entity_poly.type
_entity_poly.pdbx_seq_one_letter_code
_entity_poly.pdbx_strand_id
1 'polypeptide(L)'
;MAATAFLLPWACLLSLAPVARGVAGGGPVLWDRPFVTVWNAPSQECGTKYHVPLDLGVFDMVLNRNESFLGQEVALFYSNTLGLYPHYTPEGMEAHGGIPQNGSLQAHLGKARHDIQAAIAEPGFRGLAVIDWESWRPVWARNWDAMELYKEKSQELVWERHPDWPPDKVAEEAQEEFEQSARAFMEQTLVLGKSLRPGGFWGFYGFPSCYNYDFKAANYTGECPAVEQRRNEQLCWLWNQSRALYPSIYLPKELRLTDQVGKFVRHRVAEAFRVQGQNGTGSLSVLPYARIQYDFT
;
A
#
# COMPACT_ATOMS: atom_id res chain seq x y z
N MET A 1 77.95 -1.03 -13.85
CA MET A 1 76.86 -0.32 -14.55
C MET A 1 75.78 -1.34 -14.89
N ALA A 2 74.53 -0.97 -14.60
CA ALA A 2 73.26 -1.70 -14.85
C ALA A 2 73.00 -2.95 -13.97
N ALA A 3 72.40 -2.71 -12.80
CA ALA A 3 71.57 -3.68 -12.10
C ALA A 3 70.19 -3.71 -12.79
N THR A 4 69.81 -4.86 -13.35
CA THR A 4 68.48 -5.08 -13.94
C THR A 4 67.55 -5.70 -12.91
N ALA A 5 66.67 -4.86 -12.36
CA ALA A 5 65.58 -5.26 -11.48
C ALA A 5 64.51 -5.99 -12.31
N PHE A 6 64.28 -7.28 -12.01
CA PHE A 6 63.10 -8.00 -12.47
C PHE A 6 61.93 -7.64 -11.55
N LEU A 7 61.08 -6.72 -12.00
CA LEU A 7 59.77 -6.47 -11.42
C LEU A 7 58.82 -7.61 -11.84
N LEU A 8 58.49 -8.48 -10.88
CA LEU A 8 57.35 -9.39 -10.98
C LEU A 8 56.06 -8.56 -11.02
N PRO A 9 55.19 -8.71 -12.03
CA PRO A 9 53.88 -8.10 -12.00
C PRO A 9 53.00 -8.90 -11.03
N TRP A 10 52.67 -8.30 -9.88
CA TRP A 10 51.54 -8.73 -9.06
C TRP A 10 50.27 -8.63 -9.90
N ALA A 11 49.84 -9.76 -10.45
CA ALA A 11 48.48 -9.94 -10.92
C ALA A 11 47.56 -9.88 -9.70
N CYS A 12 47.04 -8.69 -9.39
CA CYS A 12 45.86 -8.53 -8.56
C CYS A 12 44.70 -9.23 -9.27
N LEU A 13 44.45 -10.49 -8.91
CA LEU A 13 43.16 -11.13 -9.11
C LEU A 13 42.14 -10.40 -8.23
N LEU A 14 41.67 -9.25 -8.72
CA LEU A 14 40.41 -8.69 -8.30
C LEU A 14 39.34 -9.68 -8.76
N SER A 15 38.99 -10.58 -7.85
CA SER A 15 37.73 -11.30 -7.89
C SER A 15 36.63 -10.25 -7.96
N LEU A 16 36.19 -9.94 -9.18
CA LEU A 16 34.88 -9.37 -9.44
C LEU A 16 33.89 -10.40 -8.88
N ALA A 17 33.56 -10.25 -7.60
CA ALA A 17 32.32 -10.79 -7.09
C ALA A 17 31.24 -10.37 -8.09
N PRO A 18 30.40 -11.29 -8.59
CA PRO A 18 29.29 -10.88 -9.41
C PRO A 18 28.50 -9.92 -8.54
N VAL A 19 28.52 -8.64 -8.90
CA VAL A 19 27.50 -7.70 -8.47
C VAL A 19 26.23 -8.40 -8.88
N ALA A 20 25.52 -8.94 -7.89
CA ALA A 20 24.17 -9.39 -8.09
C ALA A 20 23.45 -8.14 -8.58
N ARG A 21 23.30 -8.04 -9.91
CA ARG A 21 22.33 -7.16 -10.51
C ARG A 21 21.01 -7.64 -9.94
N GLY A 22 20.60 -7.02 -8.83
CA GLY A 22 19.27 -7.18 -8.30
C GLY A 22 18.35 -6.98 -9.48
N VAL A 23 17.63 -8.03 -9.86
CA VAL A 23 16.68 -7.98 -10.95
C VAL A 23 15.79 -6.79 -10.66
N ALA A 24 15.87 -5.77 -11.52
CA ALA A 24 15.04 -4.59 -11.45
C ALA A 24 13.59 -5.07 -11.26
N GLY A 25 13.03 -4.77 -10.09
CA GLY A 25 11.83 -5.41 -9.61
C GLY A 25 10.62 -5.00 -10.44
N GLY A 26 9.98 -5.96 -11.09
CA GLY A 26 8.69 -5.79 -11.76
C GLY A 26 8.50 -6.77 -12.91
N GLY A 27 8.76 -8.05 -12.63
CA GLY A 27 8.31 -9.12 -13.51
C GLY A 27 6.81 -9.34 -13.33
N PRO A 28 6.17 -10.09 -14.24
CA PRO A 28 4.75 -10.41 -14.13
C PRO A 28 4.48 -11.16 -12.82
N VAL A 29 3.29 -10.96 -12.24
CA VAL A 29 2.85 -11.66 -11.02
C VAL A 29 2.90 -13.17 -11.23
N LEU A 30 2.43 -13.63 -12.40
CA LEU A 30 2.58 -15.00 -12.89
C LEU A 30 3.26 -14.98 -14.26
N TRP A 31 4.22 -15.87 -14.48
CA TRP A 31 4.84 -16.05 -15.79
C TRP A 31 3.77 -16.49 -16.81
N ASP A 32 3.88 -16.01 -18.05
CA ASP A 32 2.97 -16.30 -19.17
C ASP A 32 1.49 -15.89 -18.97
N ARG A 33 1.20 -15.05 -17.98
CA ARG A 33 -0.14 -14.48 -17.74
C ARG A 33 -0.09 -12.94 -17.73
N PRO A 34 -0.44 -12.28 -18.85
CA PRO A 34 -0.43 -10.81 -18.93
C PRO A 34 -1.55 -10.16 -18.10
N PHE A 35 -2.62 -10.90 -17.82
CA PHE A 35 -3.72 -10.51 -16.94
C PHE A 35 -3.94 -11.63 -15.94
N VAL A 36 -3.91 -11.29 -14.65
CA VAL A 36 -4.04 -12.24 -13.54
C VAL A 36 -5.33 -11.94 -12.79
N THR A 37 -6.10 -12.98 -12.51
CA THR A 37 -7.34 -12.92 -11.75
C THR A 37 -7.15 -13.60 -10.40
N VAL A 38 -7.59 -12.91 -9.34
CA VAL A 38 -7.37 -13.34 -7.96
C VAL A 38 -8.70 -13.39 -7.24
N TRP A 39 -9.07 -14.56 -6.73
CA TRP A 39 -10.26 -14.71 -5.88
C TRP A 39 -9.90 -14.41 -4.43
N ASN A 40 -10.26 -13.22 -3.97
CA ASN A 40 -10.09 -12.74 -2.59
C ASN A 40 -11.44 -12.62 -1.83
N ALA A 41 -12.28 -13.66 -1.87
CA ALA A 41 -13.53 -13.67 -1.10
C ALA A 41 -13.53 -14.82 -0.09
N PRO A 42 -14.00 -14.61 1.15
CA PRO A 42 -14.00 -15.62 2.22
C PRO A 42 -15.07 -16.69 1.98
N SER A 43 -14.90 -17.48 0.92
CA SER A 43 -15.90 -18.42 0.41
C SER A 43 -15.68 -19.86 0.87
N GLN A 44 -14.73 -20.11 1.78
CA GLN A 44 -14.48 -21.46 2.30
C GLN A 44 -15.67 -21.99 3.09
N GLU A 45 -16.32 -21.14 3.91
CA GLU A 45 -17.52 -21.50 4.67
C GLU A 45 -18.67 -21.98 3.75
N CYS A 46 -18.76 -21.50 2.51
CA CYS A 46 -19.78 -21.96 1.55
C CYS A 46 -19.75 -23.48 1.40
N GLY A 47 -18.57 -24.07 1.23
CA GLY A 47 -18.40 -25.52 1.12
C GLY A 47 -18.48 -26.24 2.46
N THR A 48 -17.73 -25.76 3.47
CA THR A 48 -17.55 -26.48 4.74
C THR A 48 -18.79 -26.45 5.64
N LYS A 49 -19.50 -25.33 5.68
CA LYS A 49 -20.65 -25.09 6.58
C LYS A 49 -21.99 -25.19 5.86
N TYR A 50 -22.07 -24.69 4.64
CA TYR A 50 -23.33 -24.62 3.89
C TYR A 50 -23.48 -25.68 2.79
N HIS A 51 -22.43 -26.49 2.56
CA HIS A 51 -22.41 -27.54 1.53
C HIS A 51 -22.69 -27.03 0.11
N VAL A 52 -22.28 -25.79 -0.17
CA VAL A 52 -22.31 -25.13 -1.48
C VAL A 52 -20.86 -24.93 -1.96
N PRO A 53 -20.22 -25.95 -2.57
CA PRO A 53 -18.88 -25.77 -3.12
C PRO A 53 -18.92 -24.80 -4.29
N LEU A 54 -17.95 -23.89 -4.34
CA LEU A 54 -17.76 -22.97 -5.47
C LEU A 54 -16.68 -23.52 -6.40
N ASP A 55 -16.97 -23.54 -7.70
CA ASP A 55 -15.94 -23.76 -8.72
C ASP A 55 -15.16 -22.47 -8.95
N LEU A 56 -13.91 -22.46 -8.48
CA LEU A 56 -13.00 -21.33 -8.57
C LEU A 56 -11.87 -21.57 -9.60
N GLY A 57 -11.97 -22.62 -10.42
CA GLY A 57 -10.92 -23.00 -11.38
C GLY A 57 -10.67 -21.98 -12.50
N VAL A 58 -11.57 -21.00 -12.66
CA VAL A 58 -11.41 -19.88 -13.60
C VAL A 58 -10.41 -18.84 -13.12
N PHE A 59 -10.15 -18.75 -11.82
CA PHE A 59 -9.22 -17.78 -11.25
C PHE A 59 -7.79 -18.32 -11.27
N ASP A 60 -6.82 -17.45 -11.56
CA ASP A 60 -5.40 -17.84 -11.57
C ASP A 60 -4.86 -18.06 -10.14
N MET A 61 -5.42 -17.37 -9.14
CA MET A 61 -5.03 -17.47 -7.72
C MET A 61 -6.27 -17.47 -6.81
N VAL A 62 -6.23 -18.24 -5.73
CA VAL A 62 -7.32 -18.34 -4.74
C VAL A 62 -6.76 -18.16 -3.33
N LEU A 63 -7.08 -17.05 -2.69
CA LEU A 63 -6.48 -16.61 -1.42
C LEU A 63 -6.86 -17.46 -0.19
N ASN A 64 -8.02 -18.11 -0.22
CA ASN A 64 -8.66 -18.65 0.99
C ASN A 64 -8.62 -20.18 1.07
N ARG A 65 -7.46 -20.79 0.81
CA ARG A 65 -7.25 -22.19 1.23
C ARG A 65 -6.85 -22.17 2.72
N ASN A 66 -7.74 -22.67 3.59
CA ASN A 66 -7.61 -22.73 5.06
C ASN A 66 -7.88 -21.43 5.83
N GLU A 67 -8.61 -20.47 5.26
CA GLU A 67 -8.97 -19.19 5.90
C GLU A 67 -7.78 -18.31 6.35
N SER A 68 -6.54 -18.71 6.05
CA SER A 68 -5.38 -17.87 6.26
C SER A 68 -5.22 -16.94 5.05
N PHE A 69 -5.50 -15.66 5.24
CA PHE A 69 -5.10 -14.57 4.32
C PHE A 69 -3.56 -14.44 4.17
N LEU A 70 -2.82 -15.39 4.72
CA LEU A 70 -1.38 -15.52 4.78
C LEU A 70 -1.02 -16.86 4.14
N GLY A 71 -0.36 -16.83 2.98
CA GLY A 71 -0.03 -18.03 2.23
C GLY A 71 1.14 -17.83 1.27
N GLN A 72 1.43 -18.85 0.46
CA GLN A 72 2.51 -18.80 -0.53
C GLN A 72 2.23 -17.82 -1.68
N GLU A 73 0.95 -17.57 -1.96
CA GLU A 73 0.48 -16.79 -3.11
C GLU A 73 0.10 -15.35 -2.74
N VAL A 74 -0.48 -15.12 -1.57
CA VAL A 74 -0.86 -13.79 -1.10
C VAL A 74 -0.72 -13.69 0.42
N ALA A 75 -0.30 -12.51 0.88
CA ALA A 75 -0.32 -12.07 2.26
C ALA A 75 -1.07 -10.74 2.34
N LEU A 76 -2.26 -10.76 2.95
CA LEU A 76 -3.08 -9.57 3.20
C LEU A 76 -3.01 -9.22 4.68
N PHE A 77 -2.55 -8.01 4.96
CA PHE A 77 -2.32 -7.49 6.30
C PHE A 77 -3.31 -6.36 6.63
N TYR A 78 -4.33 -6.68 7.43
CA TYR A 78 -5.23 -5.67 8.01
C TYR A 78 -4.53 -4.85 9.11
N SER A 79 -5.16 -3.73 9.51
CA SER A 79 -4.68 -2.78 10.52
C SER A 79 -4.16 -3.41 11.82
N ASN A 80 -4.75 -4.51 12.28
CA ASN A 80 -4.39 -5.21 13.51
C ASN A 80 -3.43 -6.41 13.31
N THR A 81 -2.95 -6.65 12.10
CA THR A 81 -2.12 -7.84 11.77
C THR A 81 -0.70 -7.51 11.33
N LEU A 82 -0.33 -6.23 11.21
CA LEU A 82 1.00 -5.82 10.80
C LEU A 82 1.52 -4.64 11.64
N GLY A 83 2.41 -4.96 12.57
CA GLY A 83 3.05 -3.94 13.40
C GLY A 83 2.09 -3.35 14.43
N LEU A 84 2.48 -2.18 14.94
CA LEU A 84 1.68 -1.37 15.86
C LEU A 84 1.18 -0.14 15.10
N TYR A 85 0.19 -0.33 14.22
CA TYR A 85 -0.37 0.74 13.39
C TYR A 85 -1.20 1.71 14.25
N PRO A 86 -0.83 3.01 14.37
CA PRO A 86 -1.59 3.96 15.19
C PRO A 86 -2.97 4.21 14.59
N HIS A 87 -4.04 3.98 15.37
CA HIS A 87 -5.42 4.25 14.94
C HIS A 87 -6.37 4.39 16.13
N TYR A 88 -7.61 4.81 15.86
CA TYR A 88 -8.71 4.72 16.81
C TYR A 88 -9.57 3.51 16.48
N THR A 89 -9.98 2.74 17.49
CA THR A 89 -10.92 1.61 17.31
C THR A 89 -12.33 2.15 16.99
N PRO A 90 -13.26 1.29 16.52
CA PRO A 90 -14.65 1.70 16.31
C PRO A 90 -15.33 2.27 17.57
N GLU A 91 -14.86 1.87 18.77
CA GLU A 91 -15.32 2.39 20.06
C GLU A 91 -14.67 3.74 20.43
N GLY A 92 -13.82 4.29 19.56
CA GLY A 92 -13.10 5.54 19.78
C GLY A 92 -11.90 5.42 20.71
N MET A 93 -11.44 4.20 21.01
CA MET A 93 -10.27 3.98 21.88
C MET A 93 -8.98 4.14 21.09
N GLU A 94 -7.99 4.76 21.73
CA GLU A 94 -6.66 4.92 21.16
C GLU A 94 -5.91 3.58 21.07
N ALA A 95 -5.45 3.23 19.87
CA ALA A 95 -4.52 2.12 19.65
C ALA A 95 -3.17 2.67 19.19
N HIS A 96 -2.10 2.27 19.90
CA HIS A 96 -0.71 2.53 19.52
C HIS A 96 -0.36 4.01 19.28
N GLY A 97 -0.93 4.93 20.07
CA GLY A 97 -0.73 6.37 19.92
C GLY A 97 -1.90 7.10 19.24
N GLY A 98 -2.81 6.37 18.58
CA GLY A 98 -3.99 6.93 17.90
C GLY A 98 -3.66 7.58 16.57
N ILE A 99 -2.72 8.52 16.59
CA ILE A 99 -2.20 9.27 15.44
C ILE A 99 -0.72 8.93 15.18
N PRO A 100 -0.23 9.06 13.93
CA PRO A 100 1.13 8.65 13.56
C PRO A 100 2.24 9.30 14.40
N GLN A 101 2.16 10.60 14.67
CA GLN A 101 3.20 11.34 15.40
C GLN A 101 3.28 11.02 16.90
N ASN A 102 2.26 10.37 17.46
CA ASN A 102 2.26 9.90 18.85
C ASN A 102 2.65 8.41 18.95
N GLY A 103 2.73 7.70 17.82
CA GLY A 103 3.11 6.30 17.76
C GLY A 103 4.63 6.09 17.76
N SER A 104 5.10 5.01 18.39
CA SER A 104 6.52 4.62 18.30
C SER A 104 6.81 3.85 17.02
N LEU A 105 7.43 4.51 16.04
CA LEU A 105 7.85 3.88 14.77
C LEU A 105 8.81 2.70 15.00
N GLN A 106 9.72 2.80 15.96
CA GLN A 106 10.67 1.72 16.27
C GLN A 106 9.93 0.47 16.79
N ALA A 107 8.99 0.65 17.73
CA ALA A 107 8.20 -0.46 18.25
C ALA A 107 7.32 -1.07 17.16
N HIS A 108 6.72 -0.22 16.31
CA HIS A 108 5.96 -0.64 15.13
C HIS A 108 6.78 -1.55 14.21
N LEU A 109 7.98 -1.12 13.80
CA LEU A 109 8.85 -1.89 12.90
C LEU A 109 9.37 -3.18 13.54
N GLY A 110 9.63 -3.17 14.86
CA GLY A 110 9.99 -4.37 15.61
C GLY A 110 8.88 -5.43 15.56
N LYS A 111 7.65 -5.03 15.84
CA LYS A 111 6.47 -5.90 15.76
C LYS A 111 6.19 -6.34 14.32
N ALA A 112 6.21 -5.42 13.35
CA ALA A 112 5.97 -5.70 11.93
C ALA A 112 6.97 -6.72 11.37
N ARG A 113 8.24 -6.68 11.79
CA ARG A 113 9.23 -7.70 11.40
C ARG A 113 8.80 -9.09 11.82
N HIS A 114 8.37 -9.26 13.07
CA HIS A 114 7.88 -10.54 13.57
C HIS A 114 6.61 -10.99 12.85
N ASP A 115 5.66 -10.08 12.64
CA ASP A 115 4.41 -10.39 11.96
C ASP A 115 4.64 -10.84 10.51
N ILE A 116 5.51 -10.15 9.75
CA ILE A 116 5.87 -10.53 8.38
C ILE A 116 6.55 -11.90 8.35
N GLN A 117 7.46 -12.17 9.29
CA GLN A 117 8.16 -13.45 9.37
C GLN A 117 7.23 -14.61 9.72
N ALA A 118 6.26 -14.38 10.60
CA ALA A 118 5.25 -15.37 10.97
C ALA A 118 4.25 -15.61 9.82
N ALA A 119 3.84 -14.55 9.14
CA ALA A 119 2.86 -14.61 8.06
C ALA A 119 3.40 -15.22 6.77
N ILE A 120 4.64 -14.89 6.42
CA ILE A 120 5.26 -15.29 5.15
C ILE A 120 6.50 -16.12 5.48
N ALA A 121 6.34 -17.42 5.67
CA ALA A 121 7.46 -18.28 6.07
C ALA A 121 8.59 -18.34 5.01
N GLU A 122 8.24 -18.33 3.73
CA GLU A 122 9.17 -18.47 2.60
C GLU A 122 9.95 -17.16 2.33
N PRO A 123 11.29 -17.11 2.54
CA PRO A 123 12.08 -15.91 2.22
C PRO A 123 12.04 -15.54 0.74
N GLY A 124 11.91 -16.53 -0.14
CA GLY A 124 11.78 -16.38 -1.59
C GLY A 124 10.37 -16.03 -2.06
N PHE A 125 9.47 -15.59 -1.17
CA PHE A 125 8.08 -15.26 -1.49
C PHE A 125 7.96 -14.32 -2.70
N ARG A 126 7.11 -14.69 -3.66
CA ARG A 126 6.81 -13.94 -4.88
C ARG A 126 5.31 -13.65 -5.06
N GLY A 127 4.54 -13.80 -3.99
CA GLY A 127 3.10 -13.54 -3.99
C GLY A 127 2.75 -12.06 -3.82
N LEU A 128 1.45 -11.79 -3.79
CA LEU A 128 0.92 -10.45 -3.49
C LEU A 128 1.10 -10.15 -2.01
N ALA A 129 1.62 -8.97 -1.65
CA ALA A 129 1.75 -8.54 -0.26
C ALA A 129 1.00 -7.21 -0.09
N VAL A 130 -0.24 -7.29 0.39
CA VAL A 130 -1.18 -6.17 0.44
C VAL A 130 -1.30 -5.70 1.88
N ILE A 131 -1.01 -4.42 2.11
CA ILE A 131 -1.23 -3.78 3.41
C ILE A 131 -2.53 -2.98 3.34
N ASP A 132 -3.50 -3.37 4.17
CA ASP A 132 -4.84 -2.81 4.19
C ASP A 132 -5.03 -1.92 5.43
N TRP A 133 -4.52 -0.70 5.31
CA TRP A 133 -4.60 0.34 6.33
C TRP A 133 -5.50 1.47 5.86
N GLU A 134 -6.68 1.56 6.46
CA GLU A 134 -7.73 2.47 6.02
C GLU A 134 -8.11 3.53 7.05
N SER A 135 -7.53 3.50 8.26
CA SER A 135 -7.96 4.36 9.36
C SER A 135 -7.64 5.84 9.15
N TRP A 136 -6.56 6.15 8.44
CA TRP A 136 -6.19 7.51 8.04
C TRP A 136 -5.53 7.54 6.65
N ARG A 137 -5.33 8.74 6.10
CA ARG A 137 -4.63 8.96 4.83
C ARG A 137 -3.35 9.77 5.07
N PRO A 138 -2.23 9.46 4.40
CA PRO A 138 -0.95 10.14 4.64
C PRO A 138 -0.92 11.60 4.14
N VAL A 139 -1.95 12.03 3.42
CA VAL A 139 -2.14 13.43 3.01
C VAL A 139 -3.22 14.02 3.91
N TRP A 140 -2.88 15.02 4.70
CA TRP A 140 -3.73 15.67 5.71
C TRP A 140 -5.11 16.01 5.16
N ALA A 141 -5.13 16.64 3.98
CA ALA A 141 -6.36 17.10 3.35
C ALA A 141 -7.30 15.98 2.86
N ARG A 142 -6.88 14.70 2.94
CA ARG A 142 -7.71 13.51 2.65
C ARG A 142 -8.30 12.85 3.90
N ASN A 143 -8.05 13.39 5.08
CA ASN A 143 -8.65 12.93 6.34
C ASN A 143 -9.92 13.73 6.64
N TRP A 144 -10.97 13.50 5.85
CA TRP A 144 -12.30 14.12 5.99
C TRP A 144 -13.32 13.11 6.51
N ASP A 145 -14.55 13.57 6.77
CA ASP A 145 -15.62 12.81 7.41
C ASP A 145 -15.17 12.18 8.74
N ALA A 146 -15.33 10.87 8.92
CA ALA A 146 -14.93 10.17 10.13
C ALA A 146 -13.42 10.27 10.42
N MET A 147 -12.59 10.59 9.41
CA MET A 147 -11.15 10.79 9.59
C MET A 147 -10.78 12.19 10.10
N GLU A 148 -11.73 13.14 10.22
CA GLU A 148 -11.44 14.46 10.83
C GLU A 148 -10.94 14.32 12.28
N LEU A 149 -11.33 13.26 12.99
CA LEU A 149 -10.80 12.91 14.31
C LEU A 149 -9.27 12.91 14.36
N TYR A 150 -8.61 12.45 13.31
CA TYR A 150 -7.14 12.43 13.25
C TYR A 150 -6.57 13.84 13.25
N LYS A 151 -7.22 14.79 12.57
CA LYS A 151 -6.79 16.19 12.57
C LYS A 151 -7.04 16.86 13.92
N GLU A 152 -8.17 16.56 14.55
CA GLU A 152 -8.51 17.07 15.88
C GLU A 152 -7.47 16.60 16.90
N LYS A 153 -7.18 15.29 16.92
CA LYS A 153 -6.23 14.69 17.86
C LYS A 153 -4.79 15.14 17.61
N SER A 154 -4.40 15.34 16.34
CA SER A 154 -3.11 15.96 16.01
C SER A 154 -2.98 17.39 16.55
N GLN A 155 -4.03 18.21 16.43
CA GLN A 155 -4.03 19.57 16.95
C GLN A 155 -4.05 19.61 18.48
N GLU A 156 -4.83 18.74 19.14
CA GLU A 156 -4.83 18.59 20.59
C GLU A 156 -3.42 18.27 21.11
N LEU A 157 -2.71 17.31 20.51
CA LEU A 157 -1.35 16.94 20.92
C LEU A 157 -0.34 18.09 20.78
N VAL A 158 -0.46 18.90 19.73
CA VAL A 158 0.40 20.09 19.56
C VAL A 158 0.04 21.15 20.59
N TRP A 159 -1.24 21.40 20.81
CA TRP A 159 -1.72 22.37 21.80
C TRP A 159 -1.30 22.00 23.22
N GLU A 160 -1.36 20.73 23.61
CA GLU A 160 -0.88 20.26 24.92
C GLU A 160 0.61 20.53 25.16
N ARG A 161 1.43 20.42 24.10
CA ARG A 161 2.87 20.75 24.15
C ARG A 161 3.14 22.25 24.09
N HIS A 162 2.24 23.01 23.46
CA HIS A 162 2.38 24.45 23.23
C HIS A 162 1.08 25.23 23.53
N PRO A 163 0.64 25.32 24.81
CA PRO A 163 -0.67 25.91 25.14
C PRO A 163 -0.81 27.39 24.78
N ASP A 164 0.33 28.09 24.67
CA ASP A 164 0.40 29.53 24.36
C ASP A 164 0.44 29.84 22.86
N TRP A 165 0.48 28.83 21.98
CA TRP A 165 0.52 29.05 20.53
C TRP A 165 -0.84 29.47 19.98
N PRO A 166 -0.87 30.36 18.97
CA PRO A 166 -2.11 30.71 18.29
C PRO A 166 -2.66 29.49 17.51
N PRO A 167 -4.00 29.37 17.35
CA PRO A 167 -4.63 28.22 16.70
C PRO A 167 -4.09 27.90 15.30
N ASP A 168 -3.84 28.92 14.47
CA ASP A 168 -3.33 28.71 13.10
C ASP A 168 -1.95 28.03 13.10
N LYS A 169 -1.09 28.38 14.07
CA LYS A 169 0.24 27.76 14.21
C LYS A 169 0.14 26.33 14.72
N VAL A 170 -0.81 26.06 15.63
CA VAL A 170 -1.10 24.68 16.09
C VAL A 170 -1.57 23.81 14.92
N ALA A 171 -2.44 24.34 14.07
CA ALA A 171 -2.95 23.63 12.90
C ALA A 171 -1.85 23.34 11.86
N GLU A 172 -0.98 24.32 11.59
CA GLU A 172 0.17 24.17 10.68
C GLU A 172 1.14 23.09 11.18
N GLU A 173 1.56 23.17 12.45
CA GLU A 173 2.48 22.18 13.04
C GLU A 173 1.84 20.78 13.09
N ALA A 174 0.55 20.69 13.46
CA ALA A 174 -0.15 19.41 13.53
C ALA A 174 -0.23 18.72 12.16
N GLN A 175 -0.44 19.50 11.09
CA GLN A 175 -0.40 18.99 9.73
C GLN A 175 1.01 18.48 9.37
N GLU A 176 2.05 19.26 9.63
CA GLU A 176 3.43 18.88 9.31
C GLU A 176 3.86 17.60 10.06
N GLU A 177 3.65 17.54 11.37
CA GLU A 177 4.00 16.36 12.17
C GLU A 177 3.22 15.11 11.75
N PHE A 178 1.93 15.28 11.44
CA PHE A 178 1.08 14.18 10.98
C PHE A 178 1.57 13.63 9.65
N GLU A 179 1.77 14.47 8.63
CA GLU A 179 2.19 13.99 7.29
C GLU A 179 3.61 13.39 7.32
N GLN A 180 4.52 13.97 8.09
CA GLN A 180 5.88 13.43 8.28
C GLN A 180 5.84 12.04 8.91
N SER A 181 5.08 11.89 10.00
CA SER A 181 4.96 10.62 10.72
C SER A 181 4.18 9.58 9.93
N ALA A 182 3.08 9.98 9.27
CA ALA A 182 2.29 9.12 8.40
C ALA A 182 3.14 8.54 7.26
N ARG A 183 3.95 9.40 6.62
CA ARG A 183 4.94 8.97 5.64
C ARG A 183 5.93 7.98 6.25
N ALA A 184 6.53 8.29 7.40
CA ALA A 184 7.53 7.43 8.02
C ALA A 184 6.99 6.02 8.32
N PHE A 185 5.78 5.92 8.88
CA PHE A 185 5.12 4.64 9.13
C PHE A 185 4.86 3.85 7.85
N MET A 186 4.27 4.47 6.83
CA MET A 186 3.95 3.75 5.58
C MET A 186 5.20 3.39 4.78
N GLU A 187 6.15 4.31 4.66
CA GLU A 187 7.38 4.16 3.87
C GLU A 187 8.29 3.09 4.49
N GLN A 188 8.56 3.17 5.80
CA GLN A 188 9.46 2.24 6.47
C GLN A 188 8.89 0.82 6.55
N THR A 189 7.57 0.68 6.63
CA THR A 189 6.93 -0.64 6.61
C THR A 189 7.04 -1.32 5.24
N LEU A 190 6.92 -0.58 4.14
CA LEU A 190 7.21 -1.12 2.80
C LEU A 190 8.70 -1.45 2.63
N VAL A 191 9.61 -0.60 3.12
CA VAL A 191 11.06 -0.87 3.12
C VAL A 191 11.36 -2.17 3.87
N LEU A 192 10.78 -2.33 5.07
CA LEU A 192 10.93 -3.53 5.88
C LEU A 192 10.39 -4.76 5.15
N GLY A 193 9.16 -4.70 4.62
CA GLY A 193 8.55 -5.78 3.85
C GLY A 193 9.41 -6.22 2.68
N LYS A 194 9.90 -5.27 1.87
CA LYS A 194 10.82 -5.56 0.76
C LYS A 194 12.16 -6.13 1.22
N SER A 195 12.69 -5.68 2.37
CA SER A 195 13.95 -6.22 2.89
C SER A 195 13.82 -7.68 3.32
N LEU A 196 12.66 -8.05 3.89
CA LEU A 196 12.39 -9.39 4.38
C LEU A 196 11.94 -10.33 3.26
N ARG A 197 11.11 -9.85 2.34
CA ARG A 197 10.50 -10.61 1.25
C ARG A 197 10.66 -9.82 -0.07
N PRO A 198 11.87 -9.77 -0.64
CA PRO A 198 12.19 -8.91 -1.79
C PRO A 198 11.45 -9.31 -3.07
N GLY A 199 10.95 -10.55 -3.15
CA GLY A 199 10.15 -11.03 -4.27
C GLY A 199 8.67 -10.65 -4.19
N GLY A 200 8.16 -10.26 -3.03
CA GLY A 200 6.75 -9.95 -2.81
C GLY A 200 6.28 -8.69 -3.53
N PHE A 201 5.06 -8.70 -4.04
CA PHE A 201 4.44 -7.54 -4.67
C PHE A 201 3.83 -6.64 -3.57
N TRP A 202 4.70 -5.96 -2.82
CA TRP A 202 4.32 -5.07 -1.73
C TRP A 202 3.58 -3.81 -2.20
N GLY A 203 2.48 -3.47 -1.55
CA GLY A 203 1.74 -2.23 -1.80
C GLY A 203 0.58 -2.05 -0.83
N PHE A 204 0.07 -0.82 -0.73
CA PHE A 204 -1.11 -0.52 0.07
C PHE A 204 -2.38 -0.66 -0.75
N TYR A 205 -3.39 -1.31 -0.16
CA TYR A 205 -4.74 -1.32 -0.71
C TYR A 205 -5.29 0.11 -0.81
N GLY A 206 -6.03 0.38 -1.88
CA GLY A 206 -6.69 1.67 -2.12
C GLY A 206 -5.80 2.74 -2.77
N PHE A 207 -4.51 2.47 -3.00
CA PHE A 207 -3.58 3.44 -3.57
C PHE A 207 -3.15 3.10 -5.02
N PRO A 208 -3.09 4.11 -5.92
CA PRO A 208 -3.57 5.49 -5.70
C PRO A 208 -5.11 5.55 -5.67
N SER A 209 -5.64 6.59 -5.04
CA SER A 209 -7.06 6.94 -5.14
C SER A 209 -7.25 8.14 -6.07
N CYS A 210 -8.32 8.09 -6.85
CA CYS A 210 -8.69 9.08 -7.86
C CYS A 210 -9.70 10.11 -7.34
N TYR A 211 -10.49 9.76 -6.31
CA TYR A 211 -11.60 10.54 -5.76
C TYR A 211 -12.59 11.13 -6.80
N ASN A 212 -12.83 10.42 -7.89
CA ASN A 212 -13.76 10.77 -8.98
C ASN A 212 -15.22 10.40 -8.66
N TYR A 213 -15.71 10.79 -7.48
CA TYR A 213 -17.03 10.41 -6.95
C TYR A 213 -18.17 11.36 -7.32
N ASP A 214 -17.91 12.41 -8.10
CA ASP A 214 -18.88 13.42 -8.53
C ASP A 214 -19.74 12.96 -9.72
N PHE A 215 -20.11 11.68 -9.78
CA PHE A 215 -20.86 11.05 -10.89
C PHE A 215 -22.28 11.61 -11.12
N LYS A 216 -22.79 12.47 -10.23
CA LYS A 216 -24.06 13.20 -10.40
C LYS A 216 -23.88 14.52 -11.16
N ALA A 217 -22.65 14.97 -11.40
CA ALA A 217 -22.38 16.18 -12.17
C ALA A 217 -22.81 16.00 -13.64
N ALA A 218 -23.45 17.02 -14.21
CA ALA A 218 -23.97 16.96 -15.58
C ALA A 218 -22.87 16.70 -16.64
N ASN A 219 -21.64 17.11 -16.35
CA ASN A 219 -20.47 16.97 -17.21
C ASN A 219 -19.46 15.93 -16.68
N TYR A 220 -19.92 14.90 -15.97
CA TYR A 220 -19.03 13.88 -15.41
C TYR A 220 -18.23 13.13 -16.49
N THR A 221 -16.90 13.30 -16.44
CA THR A 221 -15.93 12.63 -17.32
C THR A 221 -15.33 11.38 -16.69
N GLY A 222 -15.43 11.26 -15.36
CA GLY A 222 -14.74 10.25 -14.56
C GLY A 222 -13.28 10.59 -14.26
N GLU A 223 -12.72 11.66 -14.81
CA GLU A 223 -11.34 12.07 -14.56
C GLU A 223 -11.08 12.29 -13.07
N CYS A 224 -9.87 11.94 -12.62
CA CYS A 224 -9.45 12.29 -11.28
C CYS A 224 -9.34 13.82 -11.17
N PRO A 225 -9.92 14.48 -10.16
CA PRO A 225 -9.79 15.92 -10.00
C PRO A 225 -8.32 16.34 -9.99
N ALA A 226 -7.99 17.47 -10.61
CA ALA A 226 -6.59 17.91 -10.75
C ALA A 226 -5.87 18.07 -9.41
N VAL A 227 -6.60 18.44 -8.35
CA VAL A 227 -6.07 18.49 -6.98
C VAL A 227 -5.63 17.11 -6.47
N GLU A 228 -6.34 16.05 -6.85
CA GLU A 228 -6.04 14.67 -6.44
C GLU A 228 -4.86 14.09 -7.20
N GLN A 229 -4.71 14.44 -8.48
CA GLN A 229 -3.52 14.10 -9.25
C GLN A 229 -2.26 14.73 -8.65
N ARG A 230 -2.33 16.01 -8.21
CA ARG A 230 -1.24 16.70 -7.50
C ARG A 230 -0.94 16.07 -6.13
N ARG A 231 -1.98 15.70 -5.37
CA ARG A 231 -1.81 14.97 -4.10
C ARG A 231 -1.17 13.60 -4.31
N ASN A 232 -1.48 12.92 -5.42
CA ASN A 232 -0.80 11.67 -5.77
C ASN A 232 0.65 11.88 -6.21
N GLU A 233 1.01 13.03 -6.80
CA GLU A 233 2.40 13.37 -7.10
C GLU A 233 3.24 13.56 -5.83
N GLN A 234 2.65 14.12 -4.76
CA GLN A 234 3.29 14.26 -3.45
C GLN A 234 3.60 12.91 -2.77
N LEU A 235 2.97 11.82 -3.23
CA LEU A 235 3.16 10.46 -2.72
C LEU A 235 4.23 9.67 -3.50
N CYS A 236 5.13 10.34 -4.23
CA CYS A 236 6.21 9.66 -4.96
C CYS A 236 7.04 8.70 -4.09
N TRP A 237 7.23 9.04 -2.82
CA TRP A 237 7.88 8.17 -1.83
C TRP A 237 7.16 6.83 -1.65
N LEU A 238 5.83 6.81 -1.72
CA LEU A 238 5.02 5.60 -1.60
C LEU A 238 5.17 4.71 -2.84
N TRP A 239 5.14 5.31 -4.03
CA TRP A 239 5.28 4.61 -5.31
C TRP A 239 6.68 3.98 -5.43
N ASN A 240 7.71 4.73 -5.05
CA ASN A 240 9.11 4.27 -5.06
C ASN A 240 9.34 3.11 -4.09
N GLN A 241 8.63 3.07 -2.96
CA GLN A 241 8.72 1.94 -2.04
C GLN A 241 7.81 0.76 -2.37
N SER A 242 6.82 0.94 -3.25
CA SER A 242 5.92 -0.13 -3.68
C SER A 242 6.57 -1.07 -4.71
N ARG A 243 5.99 -2.26 -4.86
CA ARG A 243 6.26 -3.21 -5.97
C ARG A 243 4.99 -3.56 -6.74
N ALA A 244 3.82 -3.20 -6.22
CA ALA A 244 2.54 -3.20 -6.93
C ALA A 244 1.63 -2.08 -6.43
N LEU A 245 0.65 -1.70 -7.25
CA LEU A 245 -0.41 -0.74 -6.94
C LEU A 245 -1.74 -1.47 -6.86
N TYR A 246 -2.54 -1.16 -5.83
CA TYR A 246 -3.80 -1.85 -5.53
C TYR A 246 -4.97 -0.85 -5.47
N PRO A 247 -5.28 -0.11 -6.55
CA PRO A 247 -6.38 0.85 -6.52
C PRO A 247 -7.72 0.12 -6.32
N SER A 248 -8.56 0.62 -5.42
CA SER A 248 -9.94 0.12 -5.33
C SER A 248 -10.78 0.69 -6.47
N ILE A 249 -11.53 -0.15 -7.17
CA ILE A 249 -12.51 0.23 -8.21
C ILE A 249 -13.92 -0.25 -7.84
N TYR A 250 -14.20 -0.36 -6.54
CA TYR A 250 -15.54 -0.68 -6.05
C TYR A 250 -16.54 0.36 -6.55
N LEU A 251 -17.71 -0.12 -6.97
CA LEU A 251 -18.73 0.73 -7.58
C LEU A 251 -19.70 1.21 -6.51
N PRO A 252 -19.77 2.52 -6.19
CA PRO A 252 -20.80 3.04 -5.29
C PRO A 252 -22.20 2.70 -5.80
N LYS A 253 -23.15 2.46 -4.88
CA LYS A 253 -24.55 2.13 -5.20
C LYS A 253 -25.21 3.13 -6.16
N GLU A 254 -24.80 4.39 -6.13
CA GLU A 254 -25.33 5.44 -7.00
C GLU A 254 -24.96 5.26 -8.47
N LEU A 255 -23.91 4.50 -8.78
CA LEU A 255 -23.55 4.15 -10.16
C LEU A 255 -24.46 3.07 -10.73
N ARG A 256 -25.28 2.41 -9.89
CA ARG A 256 -26.19 1.35 -10.33
C ARG A 256 -27.18 1.88 -11.37
N LEU A 257 -27.27 1.17 -12.50
CA LEU A 257 -28.10 1.54 -13.66
C LEU A 257 -27.73 2.88 -14.33
N THR A 258 -26.54 3.41 -14.06
CA THR A 258 -25.99 4.55 -14.79
C THR A 258 -25.05 4.10 -15.91
N ASP A 259 -24.77 4.98 -16.87
CA ASP A 259 -23.75 4.80 -17.91
C ASP A 259 -22.35 5.26 -17.46
N GLN A 260 -22.19 5.67 -16.19
CA GLN A 260 -20.95 6.27 -15.67
C GLN A 260 -19.92 5.26 -15.16
N VAL A 261 -20.29 3.98 -15.01
CA VAL A 261 -19.41 2.91 -14.51
C VAL A 261 -18.10 2.83 -15.29
N GLY A 262 -18.17 2.84 -16.63
CA GLY A 262 -16.99 2.76 -17.48
C GLY A 262 -16.04 3.93 -17.29
N LYS A 263 -16.58 5.16 -17.17
CA LYS A 263 -15.78 6.37 -16.92
C LYS A 263 -15.13 6.35 -15.54
N PHE A 264 -15.87 5.94 -14.52
CA PHE A 264 -15.39 5.82 -13.14
C PHE A 264 -14.20 4.86 -13.04
N VAL A 265 -14.35 3.63 -13.54
CA VAL A 265 -13.30 2.60 -13.46
C VAL A 265 -12.09 2.96 -14.32
N ARG A 266 -12.31 3.43 -15.56
CA ARG A 266 -11.24 3.75 -16.52
C ARG A 266 -10.22 4.71 -15.92
N HIS A 267 -10.67 5.78 -15.28
CA HIS A 267 -9.77 6.82 -14.76
C HIS A 267 -9.06 6.42 -13.47
N ARG A 268 -9.68 5.58 -12.64
CA ARG A 268 -9.02 5.02 -11.44
C ARG A 268 -7.86 4.11 -11.83
N VAL A 269 -8.06 3.28 -12.86
CA VAL A 269 -7.01 2.43 -13.42
C VAL A 269 -5.96 3.27 -14.15
N ALA A 270 -6.37 4.27 -14.94
CA ALA A 270 -5.46 5.16 -15.64
C ALA A 270 -4.56 5.96 -14.68
N GLU A 271 -5.07 6.38 -13.51
CA GLU A 271 -4.28 7.07 -12.49
C GLU A 271 -3.20 6.18 -11.89
N ALA A 272 -3.50 4.89 -11.67
CA ALA A 272 -2.49 3.91 -11.24
C ALA A 272 -1.35 3.79 -12.27
N PHE A 273 -1.67 3.72 -13.56
CA PHE A 273 -0.65 3.72 -14.62
C PHE A 273 0.08 5.06 -14.73
N ARG A 274 -0.60 6.20 -14.48
CA ARG A 274 0.03 7.53 -14.49
C ARG A 274 1.10 7.64 -13.40
N VAL A 275 0.79 7.28 -12.16
CA VAL A 275 1.76 7.33 -11.05
C VAL A 275 2.84 6.25 -11.18
N GLN A 276 2.53 5.09 -11.78
CA GLN A 276 3.54 4.09 -12.16
C GLN A 276 4.57 4.70 -13.10
N GLY A 277 4.16 5.49 -14.09
CA GLY A 277 5.07 6.16 -15.03
C GLY A 277 6.00 7.19 -14.38
N GLN A 278 5.67 7.68 -13.18
CA GLN A 278 6.54 8.56 -12.40
C GLN A 278 7.61 7.80 -11.61
N ASN A 279 7.38 6.52 -11.33
CA ASN A 279 8.39 5.67 -10.70
C ASN A 279 9.50 5.40 -11.73
N GLY A 280 10.72 5.83 -11.42
CA GLY A 280 11.87 5.72 -12.34
C GLY A 280 12.23 4.29 -12.76
N THR A 281 11.58 3.27 -12.19
CA THR A 281 11.74 1.86 -12.58
C THR A 281 10.69 1.36 -13.58
N GLY A 282 9.56 2.04 -13.78
CA GLY A 282 8.51 1.70 -14.76
C GLY A 282 7.81 0.35 -14.55
N SER A 283 8.01 -0.29 -13.41
CA SER A 283 7.91 -1.75 -13.27
C SER A 283 6.86 -2.23 -12.24
N LEU A 284 6.02 -1.33 -11.72
CA LEU A 284 4.98 -1.70 -10.77
C LEU A 284 3.83 -2.46 -11.46
N SER A 285 3.46 -3.62 -10.92
CA SER A 285 2.23 -4.30 -11.33
C SER A 285 1.01 -3.52 -10.82
N VAL A 286 -0.02 -3.35 -11.66
CA VAL A 286 -1.29 -2.71 -11.27
C VAL A 286 -2.35 -3.80 -11.12
N LEU A 287 -2.87 -3.99 -9.90
CA LEU A 287 -3.88 -5.00 -9.58
C LEU A 287 -5.10 -4.33 -8.90
N PRO A 288 -6.08 -3.84 -9.67
CA PRO A 288 -7.25 -3.18 -9.10
C PRO A 288 -8.10 -4.13 -8.26
N TYR A 289 -8.54 -3.66 -7.09
CA TYR A 289 -9.50 -4.38 -6.25
C TYR A 289 -10.93 -4.15 -6.76
N ALA A 290 -11.65 -5.23 -7.01
CA ALA A 290 -13.04 -5.21 -7.47
C ALA A 290 -13.95 -6.03 -6.56
N ARG A 291 -15.23 -5.67 -6.51
CA ARG A 291 -16.31 -6.44 -5.87
C ARG A 291 -17.30 -6.90 -6.92
N ILE A 292 -17.92 -8.06 -6.70
CA ILE A 292 -19.05 -8.56 -7.51
C ILE A 292 -20.40 -7.93 -7.11
N GLN A 293 -20.37 -6.98 -6.17
CA GLN A 293 -21.52 -6.24 -5.67
C GLN A 293 -21.20 -4.74 -5.68
N TYR A 294 -22.24 -3.91 -5.77
CA TYR A 294 -22.11 -2.48 -5.51
C TYR A 294 -21.75 -2.24 -4.04
N ASP A 295 -21.04 -1.15 -3.80
CA ASP A 295 -20.66 -0.71 -2.47
C ASP A 295 -21.81 0.07 -1.83
N PHE A 296 -22.21 -0.36 -0.63
CA PHE A 296 -23.34 0.21 0.10
C PHE A 296 -22.90 1.08 1.29
N THR A 297 -21.59 1.14 1.55
CA THR A 297 -20.96 1.96 2.59
C THR A 297 -20.90 3.42 2.20
#